data_AF-A0A4Q5RF01-F1
#
_entry.id   AF-A0A4Q5RF01-F1
#
_cell.length_a   1.000
_cell.length_b   1.000
_cell.length_c   1.000
_cell.angle_alpha   90.00
_cell.angle_beta   90.00
_cell.angle_gamma   90.00
#
_symmetry.space_group_name_H-M   'P 1'
#
loop_
_entity.id
_entity.type
_entity.pdbx_description
1 polymer ?
#
loop_
_entity_poly.entity_id
_entity_poly.type
_entity_poly.pdbx_seq_one_letter_code
_entity_poly.pdbx_strand_id
1 'polypeptide(L)'
;MDLPKAISLLRIISWEIDEFFKTTSQITVARSTDVYDFARRKEVIRKEFPTARDFSRFLRKMQQDGILRQIISNCNVDVANPHFYQWRFFRKEAKIPTELNSESVRPSARYFKSERNIATNDGGAVRSYQEQYIHNRLLEENGLKFYYERLFDIKGYNKIPDFTIIALQSRTVYHWEHFGMIEDPSYEIYAEKKIQWYIDHGYRFIENGGRFIVTYYRNDTVLHDDVERILKLIKLNP
;
A
#
# COMPACT_ATOMS: atom_id res chain seq x y z
N MET A 1 18.85 7.27 -13.93
CA MET A 1 18.13 6.88 -12.71
C MET A 1 17.20 5.76 -13.09
N ASP A 2 17.40 4.60 -12.47
CA ASP A 2 16.61 3.40 -12.75
C ASP A 2 15.20 3.54 -12.16
N LEU A 3 14.23 2.93 -12.83
CA LEU A 3 12.80 3.07 -12.52
C LEU A 3 12.45 2.76 -11.04
N PRO A 4 13.03 1.72 -10.40
CA PRO A 4 12.75 1.44 -8.98
C PRO A 4 13.23 2.57 -8.03
N LYS A 5 14.40 3.16 -8.31
CA LYS A 5 14.93 4.28 -7.53
C LYS A 5 14.06 5.54 -7.68
N ALA A 6 13.59 5.80 -8.91
CA ALA A 6 12.69 6.92 -9.19
C ALA A 6 11.36 6.79 -8.44
N ILE A 7 10.74 5.60 -8.45
CA ILE A 7 9.49 5.34 -7.72
C ILE A 7 9.69 5.54 -6.20
N SER A 8 10.79 5.03 -5.65
CA SER A 8 11.13 5.21 -4.23
C SER A 8 11.25 6.68 -3.84
N LEU A 9 11.96 7.48 -4.64
CA LEU A 9 12.07 8.93 -4.43
C LEU A 9 10.72 9.64 -4.53
N LEU A 10 9.87 9.26 -5.50
CA LEU A 10 8.55 9.86 -5.68
C LEU A 10 7.60 9.57 -4.51
N ARG A 11 7.73 8.40 -3.88
CA ARG A 11 6.99 8.05 -2.65
C ARG A 11 7.45 8.85 -1.43
N ILE A 12 8.76 9.03 -1.27
CA ILE A 12 9.30 9.90 -0.22
C ILE A 12 8.72 11.30 -0.42
N ILE A 13 8.70 11.81 -1.65
CA ILE A 13 8.12 13.11 -1.98
C ILE A 13 6.62 13.16 -1.65
N SER A 14 5.85 12.13 -2.01
CA SER A 14 4.43 12.05 -1.67
C SER A 14 4.19 12.15 -0.16
N TRP A 15 4.99 11.45 0.64
CA TRP A 15 4.90 11.51 2.09
C TRP A 15 5.25 12.91 2.62
N GLU A 16 6.31 13.54 2.11
CA GLU A 16 6.69 14.89 2.52
C GLU A 16 5.62 15.94 2.16
N ILE A 17 4.88 15.74 1.06
CA ILE A 17 3.73 16.57 0.71
C ILE A 17 2.63 16.45 1.77
N ASP A 18 2.28 15.21 2.16
CA ASP A 18 1.24 14.98 3.16
C ASP A 18 1.66 15.55 4.54
N GLU A 19 2.92 15.36 4.93
CA GLU A 19 3.48 15.93 6.16
C GLU A 19 3.51 17.47 6.13
N PHE A 20 3.90 18.08 5.01
CA PHE A 20 3.87 19.52 4.81
C PHE A 20 2.49 20.10 5.10
N PHE A 21 1.41 19.45 4.60
CA PHE A 21 0.04 19.89 4.83
C PHE A 21 -0.47 19.61 6.23
N LYS A 22 0.06 18.61 6.95
CA LYS A 22 -0.23 18.42 8.38
C LYS A 22 0.42 19.49 9.23
N THR A 23 1.69 19.80 8.97
CA THR A 23 2.45 20.78 9.77
C THR A 23 2.05 22.22 9.46
N THR A 24 1.61 22.49 8.23
CA THR A 24 1.28 23.84 7.77
C THR A 24 -0.22 24.00 7.54
N SER A 25 -0.98 23.91 8.62
CA SER A 25 -2.45 23.78 8.57
C SER A 25 -3.20 24.94 7.93
N GLN A 26 -2.57 26.09 7.73
CA GLN A 26 -3.16 27.26 7.05
C GLN A 26 -2.97 27.22 5.53
N ILE A 27 -2.07 26.38 5.00
CA ILE A 27 -1.80 26.28 3.57
C ILE A 27 -2.69 25.19 2.97
N THR A 28 -3.51 25.56 1.98
CA THR A 28 -4.39 24.64 1.26
C THR A 28 -3.81 24.20 -0.09
N VAL A 29 -2.87 24.97 -0.65
CA VAL A 29 -2.19 24.69 -1.92
C VAL A 29 -0.70 25.00 -1.81
N ALA A 30 0.15 24.07 -2.22
CA ALA A 30 1.62 24.21 -2.18
C ALA A 30 2.23 24.16 -3.59
N ARG A 31 3.26 24.96 -3.86
CA ARG A 31 4.07 24.88 -5.09
C ARG A 31 5.18 23.82 -4.94
N SER A 32 5.79 23.41 -6.05
CA SER A 32 6.94 22.49 -6.00
C SER A 32 8.14 23.03 -5.23
N THR A 33 8.33 24.36 -5.21
CA THR A 33 9.37 25.00 -4.39
C THR A 33 9.08 24.86 -2.90
N ASP A 34 7.83 25.07 -2.49
CA ASP A 34 7.42 25.00 -1.09
C ASP A 34 7.57 23.56 -0.56
N VAL A 35 7.12 22.59 -1.37
CA VAL A 35 7.30 21.16 -1.09
C VAL A 35 8.78 20.78 -1.05
N TYR A 36 9.59 21.28 -1.98
CA TYR A 36 11.03 21.00 -2.00
C TYR A 36 11.74 21.56 -0.75
N ASP A 37 11.43 22.79 -0.35
CA ASP A 37 12.06 23.43 0.82
C ASP A 37 11.72 22.70 2.12
N PHE A 38 10.55 22.07 2.18
CA PHE A 38 10.19 21.15 3.26
C PHE A 38 10.94 19.82 3.13
N ALA A 39 10.83 19.15 1.97
CA ALA A 39 11.34 17.80 1.75
C ALA A 39 12.88 17.71 1.80
N ARG A 40 13.60 18.77 1.40
CA ARG A 40 15.08 18.82 1.41
C ARG A 40 15.69 18.74 2.82
N ARG A 41 14.88 18.81 3.87
CA ARG A 41 15.31 18.53 5.24
C ARG A 41 15.70 17.07 5.42
N LYS A 42 15.12 16.16 4.63
CA LYS A 42 15.56 14.77 4.56
C LYS A 42 16.84 14.64 3.74
N GLU A 43 17.82 13.97 4.33
CA GLU A 43 19.14 13.80 3.72
C GLU A 43 19.07 13.13 2.34
N VAL A 44 18.21 12.12 2.18
CA VAL A 44 18.01 11.42 0.91
C VAL A 44 17.54 12.37 -0.20
N ILE A 45 16.56 13.23 0.08
CA ILE A 45 16.04 14.21 -0.88
C ILE A 45 17.10 15.27 -1.18
N ARG A 46 17.83 15.75 -0.17
CA ARG A 46 18.89 16.76 -0.34
C ARG A 46 20.05 16.26 -1.20
N LYS A 47 20.46 14.99 -1.01
CA LYS A 47 21.54 14.36 -1.79
C LYS A 47 21.12 14.11 -3.22
N GLU A 48 19.90 13.61 -3.43
CA GLU A 48 19.42 13.28 -4.78
C GLU A 48 19.00 14.51 -5.58
N PHE A 49 18.46 15.53 -4.92
CA PHE A 49 18.02 16.78 -5.52
C PHE A 49 18.73 17.97 -4.84
N PRO A 50 19.98 18.27 -5.23
CA PRO A 50 20.74 19.38 -4.65
C PRO A 50 20.07 20.74 -4.86
N THR A 51 19.28 20.88 -5.92
CA THR A 51 18.53 22.10 -6.23
C THR A 51 17.05 21.86 -6.47
N ALA A 52 16.21 22.89 -6.25
CA ALA A 52 14.79 22.86 -6.59
C ALA A 52 14.54 22.63 -8.09
N ARG A 53 15.52 22.97 -8.95
CA ARG A 53 15.47 22.71 -10.38
C ARG A 53 15.61 21.20 -10.67
N ASP A 54 16.48 20.49 -9.96
CA ASP A 54 16.64 19.03 -10.11
C ASP A 54 15.39 18.29 -9.65
N PHE A 55 14.82 18.72 -8.52
CA PHE A 55 13.53 18.24 -8.04
C PHE A 55 12.41 18.45 -9.07
N SER A 56 12.30 19.65 -9.64
CA SER A 56 11.27 19.96 -10.63
C SER A 56 11.46 19.21 -11.95
N ARG A 57 12.72 18.99 -12.39
CA ARG A 57 13.02 18.14 -13.56
C ARG A 57 12.61 16.70 -13.31
N PHE A 58 12.85 16.19 -12.10
CA PHE A 58 12.44 14.85 -11.72
C PHE A 58 10.92 14.68 -11.75
N LEU A 59 10.17 15.60 -11.13
CA LEU A 59 8.69 15.57 -11.20
C LEU A 59 8.17 15.65 -12.64
N ARG A 60 8.76 16.52 -13.47
CA ARG A 60 8.43 16.59 -14.89
C ARG A 60 8.65 15.26 -15.60
N LYS A 61 9.80 14.61 -15.37
CA LYS A 61 10.08 13.29 -15.95
C LYS A 61 9.03 12.26 -15.52
N MET A 62 8.73 12.18 -14.22
CA MET A 62 7.73 11.24 -13.70
C MET A 62 6.32 11.50 -14.24
N GLN A 63 5.99 12.75 -14.55
CA GLN A 63 4.74 13.12 -15.21
C GLN A 63 4.68 12.65 -16.67
N GLN A 64 5.77 12.88 -17.40
CA GLN A 64 5.90 12.45 -18.80
C GLN A 64 5.85 10.92 -18.94
N ASP A 65 6.46 10.22 -17.98
CA ASP A 65 6.43 8.76 -17.89
C ASP A 65 5.07 8.23 -17.38
N GLY A 66 4.13 9.11 -17.04
CA GLY A 66 2.78 8.73 -16.56
C GLY A 66 2.75 8.13 -15.15
N ILE A 67 3.86 8.19 -14.41
CA ILE A 67 4.03 7.58 -13.08
C ILE A 67 3.56 8.54 -11.98
N LEU A 68 3.75 9.84 -12.16
CA LEU A 68 3.55 10.83 -11.09
C LEU A 68 2.14 10.82 -10.50
N ARG A 69 1.11 10.89 -11.35
CA ARG A 69 -0.29 10.90 -10.90
C ARG A 69 -0.72 9.58 -10.24
N GLN A 70 0.03 8.49 -10.43
CA GLN A 70 -0.24 7.22 -9.77
C GLN A 70 0.20 7.21 -8.30
N ILE A 71 1.14 8.10 -7.92
CA ILE A 71 1.73 8.17 -6.58
C ILE A 71 1.29 9.45 -5.86
N ILE A 72 1.39 10.60 -6.53
CA ILE A 72 0.97 11.91 -6.02
C ILE A 72 -0.31 12.30 -6.76
N SER A 73 -1.45 11.79 -6.29
CA SER A 73 -2.76 12.04 -6.90
C SER A 73 -3.33 13.42 -6.54
N ASN A 74 -2.95 13.97 -5.39
CA ASN A 74 -3.31 15.29 -4.89
C ASN A 74 -2.47 16.41 -5.51
N CYS A 75 -2.32 16.42 -6.85
CA CYS A 75 -1.62 17.48 -7.56
C CYS A 75 -2.25 17.87 -8.90
N ASN A 76 -2.03 19.13 -9.29
CA ASN A 76 -2.27 19.67 -10.60
C ASN A 76 -0.96 20.22 -11.17
N VAL A 77 -0.78 20.11 -12.48
CA VAL A 77 0.38 20.60 -13.20
C VAL A 77 -0.07 21.34 -14.44
N ASP A 78 0.36 22.59 -14.55
CA ASP A 78 0.26 23.34 -15.79
C ASP A 78 1.46 22.98 -16.68
N VAL A 79 1.16 22.43 -17.86
CA VAL A 79 2.13 21.97 -18.86
C VAL A 79 2.19 22.88 -20.08
N ALA A 80 1.51 24.03 -20.06
CA ALA A 80 1.46 24.97 -21.18
C ALA A 80 2.85 25.45 -21.62
N ASN A 81 3.82 25.49 -20.69
CA ASN A 81 5.23 25.72 -21.00
C ASN A 81 6.04 24.41 -20.83
N PRO A 82 6.51 23.79 -21.93
CA PRO A 82 7.29 22.54 -21.88
C PRO A 82 8.58 22.63 -21.04
N HIS A 83 9.13 23.84 -20.93
CA HIS A 83 10.36 24.08 -20.18
C HIS A 83 10.09 24.34 -18.69
N PHE A 84 8.87 24.76 -18.33
CA PHE A 84 8.51 25.21 -16.98
C PHE A 84 7.12 24.70 -16.57
N TYR A 85 7.10 23.52 -15.95
CA TYR A 85 5.87 22.95 -15.39
C TYR A 85 5.52 23.67 -14.08
N GLN A 86 4.28 24.12 -13.93
CA GLN A 86 3.82 24.76 -12.69
C GLN A 86 3.02 23.77 -11.85
N TRP A 87 3.62 23.32 -10.76
CA TRP A 87 3.04 22.32 -9.85
C TRP A 87 2.21 22.96 -8.74
N ARG A 88 1.04 22.39 -8.47
CA ARG A 88 0.18 22.71 -7.33
C ARG A 88 -0.23 21.42 -6.62
N PHE A 89 0.12 21.29 -5.35
CA PHE A 89 -0.24 20.16 -4.49
C PHE A 89 -1.36 20.57 -3.53
N PHE A 90 -2.16 19.60 -3.08
CA PHE A 90 -3.34 19.84 -2.25
C PHE A 90 -3.37 18.95 -1.00
N ARG A 91 -3.97 19.43 0.09
CA ARG A 91 -4.25 18.59 1.27
C ARG A 91 -5.26 17.50 0.91
N LYS A 92 -5.01 16.26 1.36
CA LYS A 92 -6.00 15.16 1.29
C LYS A 92 -7.09 15.40 2.34
N GLU A 93 -8.36 15.48 1.95
CA GLU A 93 -9.48 15.63 2.89
C GLU A 93 -9.68 14.36 3.71
N ALA A 94 -9.86 14.49 5.02
CA ALA A 94 -10.20 13.40 5.92
C ALA A 94 -11.72 13.19 5.91
N LYS A 95 -12.24 12.08 5.37
CA LYS A 95 -13.65 11.71 5.53
C LYS A 95 -13.90 11.03 6.87
N ILE A 96 -14.89 11.51 7.61
CA ILE A 96 -15.34 11.02 8.93
C ILE A 96 -16.20 9.74 8.73
N PRO A 97 -16.03 8.66 9.53
CA PRO A 97 -16.81 7.43 9.38
C PRO A 97 -18.25 7.58 9.90
N THR A 98 -19.21 7.09 9.14
CA THR A 98 -20.55 6.74 9.65
C THR A 98 -20.72 5.25 9.36
N GLU A 99 -20.61 4.43 10.41
CA GLU A 99 -20.81 2.98 10.35
C GLU A 99 -22.31 2.64 10.29
N LEU A 100 -22.62 1.43 9.80
CA LEU A 100 -23.94 0.82 9.61
C LEU A 100 -24.76 1.34 8.41
N ASN A 101 -24.53 0.74 7.25
CA ASN A 101 -25.46 -0.27 6.73
C ASN A 101 -25.08 -0.75 5.32
N SER A 102 -25.43 -2.01 5.10
CA SER A 102 -25.94 -2.58 3.85
C SER A 102 -25.05 -3.59 3.14
N GLU A 103 -25.57 -4.81 3.22
CA GLU A 103 -25.32 -5.98 2.40
C GLU A 103 -25.32 -5.65 0.90
N SER A 104 -24.59 -6.47 0.15
CA SER A 104 -24.65 -6.63 -1.32
C SER A 104 -24.11 -5.48 -2.18
N VAL A 105 -22.78 -5.37 -2.26
CA VAL A 105 -22.12 -4.71 -3.40
C VAL A 105 -21.26 -5.74 -4.14
N ARG A 106 -21.66 -6.08 -5.37
CA ARG A 106 -20.90 -6.98 -6.26
C ARG A 106 -19.57 -6.33 -6.64
N PRO A 107 -18.42 -7.03 -6.55
CA PRO A 107 -17.14 -6.48 -6.99
C PRO A 107 -17.15 -6.18 -8.50
N SER A 108 -16.59 -5.03 -8.89
CA SER A 108 -16.44 -4.62 -10.29
C SER A 108 -15.51 -5.56 -11.08
N ALA A 109 -15.80 -5.75 -12.36
CA ALA A 109 -15.23 -6.72 -13.31
C ALA A 109 -13.72 -6.63 -13.65
N ARG A 110 -12.86 -6.06 -12.79
CA ARG A 110 -11.39 -6.01 -12.97
C ARG A 110 -10.60 -6.94 -12.05
N TYR A 111 -11.26 -7.80 -11.27
CA TYR A 111 -10.62 -8.79 -10.40
C TYR A 111 -10.45 -10.14 -11.11
N PHE A 112 -9.49 -10.25 -12.04
CA PHE A 112 -9.07 -11.57 -12.51
C PHE A 112 -7.99 -12.11 -11.58
N LYS A 113 -8.41 -12.73 -10.47
CA LYS A 113 -7.60 -13.78 -9.84
C LYS A 113 -8.13 -15.12 -10.37
N SER A 114 -7.24 -16.05 -10.67
CA SER A 114 -7.53 -17.40 -11.15
C SER A 114 -8.58 -18.13 -10.31
N GLU A 115 -9.16 -19.20 -10.87
CA GLU A 115 -10.09 -20.07 -10.16
C GLU A 115 -9.44 -20.72 -8.91
N ARG A 116 -10.25 -20.96 -7.87
CA ARG A 116 -9.80 -21.57 -6.61
C ARG A 116 -9.74 -23.09 -6.78
N ASN A 117 -8.58 -23.60 -7.20
CA ASN A 117 -8.44 -25.00 -7.63
C ASN A 117 -7.49 -25.82 -6.75
N ILE A 118 -6.89 -25.24 -5.71
CA ILE A 118 -5.94 -25.91 -4.83
C ILE A 118 -6.61 -26.18 -3.48
N ALA A 119 -6.82 -27.45 -3.15
CA ALA A 119 -7.54 -27.88 -1.95
C ALA A 119 -6.77 -27.60 -0.66
N THR A 120 -7.43 -27.21 0.43
CA THR A 120 -6.81 -27.01 1.76
C THR A 120 -7.12 -28.18 2.70
N ASN A 121 -6.39 -28.28 3.82
CA ASN A 121 -6.50 -29.42 4.74
C ASN A 121 -7.87 -29.54 5.41
N ASP A 122 -8.65 -28.45 5.46
CA ASP A 122 -10.01 -28.38 5.98
C ASP A 122 -11.09 -28.59 4.89
N GLY A 123 -10.70 -28.95 3.66
CA GLY A 123 -11.61 -29.16 2.53
C GLY A 123 -12.00 -27.87 1.80
N GLY A 124 -11.39 -26.73 2.13
CA GLY A 124 -11.51 -25.49 1.36
C GLY A 124 -10.69 -25.50 0.06
N ALA A 125 -10.63 -24.33 -0.61
CA ALA A 125 -9.81 -24.16 -1.80
C ALA A 125 -9.26 -22.72 -1.94
N VAL A 126 -8.02 -22.61 -2.42
CA VAL A 126 -7.27 -21.36 -2.62
C VAL A 126 -6.69 -21.28 -4.05
N ARG A 127 -6.04 -20.16 -4.39
CA ARG A 127 -5.64 -19.84 -5.77
C ARG A 127 -4.17 -20.16 -6.09
N SER A 128 -3.31 -20.32 -5.08
CA SER A 128 -1.91 -20.73 -5.27
C SER A 128 -1.44 -21.71 -4.20
N TYR A 129 -0.36 -22.46 -4.48
CA TYR A 129 0.29 -23.34 -3.51
C TYR A 129 0.86 -22.57 -2.32
N GLN A 130 1.28 -21.32 -2.53
CA GLN A 130 1.78 -20.46 -1.46
C GLN A 130 0.64 -20.04 -0.53
N GLU A 131 -0.53 -19.68 -1.09
CA GLU A 131 -1.75 -19.41 -0.31
C GLU A 131 -2.21 -20.67 0.42
N GLN A 132 -2.07 -21.87 -0.18
CA GLN A 132 -2.42 -23.15 0.45
C GLN A 132 -1.54 -23.39 1.67
N TYR A 133 -0.24 -23.13 1.55
CA TYR A 133 0.69 -23.20 2.67
C TYR A 133 0.28 -22.24 3.79
N ILE A 134 0.05 -20.96 3.48
CA ILE A 134 -0.38 -19.96 4.48
C ILE A 134 -1.69 -20.38 5.16
N HIS A 135 -2.68 -20.84 4.37
CA HIS A 135 -3.97 -21.30 4.88
C HIS A 135 -3.79 -22.47 5.85
N ASN A 136 -3.08 -23.51 5.44
CA ASN A 136 -2.86 -24.70 6.24
C ASN A 136 -2.08 -24.38 7.51
N ARG A 137 -1.08 -23.50 7.43
CA ARG A 137 -0.38 -23.00 8.60
C ARG A 137 -1.33 -22.29 9.57
N LEU A 138 -2.19 -21.40 9.07
CA LEU A 138 -3.17 -20.71 9.93
C LEU A 138 -4.17 -21.66 10.61
N LEU A 139 -4.51 -22.80 10.00
CA LEU A 139 -5.37 -23.83 10.63
C LEU A 139 -4.74 -24.46 11.88
N GLU A 140 -3.41 -24.52 11.95
CA GLU A 140 -2.68 -25.11 13.07
C GLU A 140 -2.59 -24.16 14.29
N GLU A 141 -2.98 -22.89 14.12
CA GLU A 141 -2.75 -21.84 15.11
C GLU A 141 -3.92 -21.68 16.07
N ASN A 142 -3.81 -22.32 17.24
CA ASN A 142 -4.75 -22.13 18.34
C ASN A 142 -4.86 -20.64 18.75
N GLY A 143 -6.09 -20.18 18.92
CA GLY A 143 -6.38 -18.79 19.32
C GLY A 143 -6.48 -17.80 18.15
N LEU A 144 -6.27 -18.25 16.91
CA LEU A 144 -6.53 -17.47 15.71
C LEU A 144 -7.79 -17.99 15.00
N LYS A 145 -8.64 -17.07 14.56
CA LYS A 145 -9.69 -17.36 13.57
C LYS A 145 -9.34 -16.62 12.30
N PHE A 146 -9.41 -17.26 11.13
CA PHE A 146 -9.13 -16.59 9.88
C PHE A 146 -10.22 -16.82 8.84
N TYR A 147 -10.21 -15.96 7.81
CA TYR A 147 -11.07 -16.07 6.65
C TYR A 147 -10.24 -15.83 5.41
N TYR A 148 -10.39 -16.67 4.41
CA TYR A 148 -9.79 -16.51 3.10
C TYR A 148 -10.67 -15.62 2.21
N GLU A 149 -10.07 -14.60 1.58
CA GLU A 149 -10.73 -13.68 0.63
C GLU A 149 -12.06 -13.09 1.13
N ARG A 150 -12.07 -12.67 2.39
CA ARG A 150 -13.24 -12.05 3.00
C ARG A 150 -13.33 -10.56 2.64
N LEU A 151 -14.43 -10.18 1.99
CA LEU A 151 -14.78 -8.79 1.76
C LEU A 151 -14.90 -8.04 3.09
N PHE A 152 -14.33 -6.84 3.13
CA PHE A 152 -14.51 -5.91 4.23
C PHE A 152 -14.53 -4.47 3.71
N ASP A 153 -15.13 -3.58 4.48
CA ASP A 153 -15.17 -2.15 4.19
C ASP A 153 -14.04 -1.42 4.92
N ILE A 154 -13.38 -0.50 4.21
CA ILE A 154 -12.53 0.52 4.81
C ILE A 154 -13.00 1.87 4.31
N LYS A 155 -13.60 2.67 5.20
CA LYS A 155 -13.97 4.06 4.89
C LYS A 155 -14.84 4.17 3.63
N GLY A 156 -15.78 3.24 3.41
CA GLY A 156 -16.67 3.21 2.25
C GLY A 156 -16.07 2.56 1.00
N TYR A 157 -14.92 1.91 1.13
CA TYR A 157 -14.29 1.14 0.06
C TYR A 157 -14.27 -0.33 0.40
N ASN A 158 -14.86 -1.11 -0.48
CA ASN A 158 -14.81 -2.57 -0.44
C ASN A 158 -13.43 -3.09 -0.83
N LYS A 159 -12.81 -3.88 0.05
CA LYS A 159 -11.52 -4.52 -0.20
C LYS A 159 -11.58 -6.00 0.15
N ILE A 160 -10.77 -6.79 -0.55
CA ILE A 160 -10.65 -8.23 -0.36
C ILE A 160 -9.15 -8.51 -0.15
N PRO A 161 -8.71 -8.79 1.09
CA PRO A 161 -7.37 -9.28 1.38
C PRO A 161 -7.31 -10.77 1.07
N ASP A 162 -6.11 -11.33 0.98
CA ASP A 162 -5.97 -12.78 0.81
C ASP A 162 -6.40 -13.51 2.08
N PHE A 163 -6.01 -12.99 3.25
CA PHE A 163 -6.48 -13.49 4.54
C PHE A 163 -6.88 -12.37 5.48
N THR A 164 -7.95 -12.59 6.24
CA THR A 164 -8.33 -11.79 7.42
C THR A 164 -8.14 -12.66 8.65
N ILE A 165 -7.30 -12.24 9.59
CA ILE A 165 -7.00 -12.99 10.82
C ILE A 165 -7.57 -12.22 12.01
N ILE A 166 -8.21 -12.93 12.92
CA ILE A 166 -8.73 -12.42 14.18
C ILE A 166 -7.97 -13.14 15.30
N ALA A 167 -7.15 -12.40 16.04
CA ALA A 167 -6.56 -12.89 17.28
C ALA A 167 -7.65 -12.88 18.36
N LEU A 168 -8.08 -14.06 18.81
CA LEU A 168 -9.26 -14.18 19.67
C LEU A 168 -9.06 -13.55 21.05
N GLN A 169 -7.83 -13.60 21.56
CA GLN A 169 -7.47 -13.04 22.87
C GLN A 169 -7.60 -11.52 22.91
N SER A 170 -7.05 -10.83 21.91
CA SER A 170 -7.07 -9.36 21.80
C SER A 170 -8.27 -8.80 21.05
N ARG A 171 -8.98 -9.65 20.32
CA ARG A 171 -9.97 -9.28 19.29
C ARG A 171 -9.39 -8.39 18.18
N THR A 172 -8.06 -8.39 18.02
CA THR A 172 -7.40 -7.62 16.97
C THR A 172 -7.58 -8.30 15.61
N VAL A 173 -7.96 -7.51 14.61
CA VAL A 173 -8.14 -7.96 13.23
C VAL A 173 -6.93 -7.55 12.39
N TYR A 174 -6.27 -8.51 11.79
CA TYR A 174 -5.15 -8.35 10.85
C TYR A 174 -5.59 -8.67 9.43
N HIS A 175 -5.02 -7.96 8.47
CA HIS A 175 -5.31 -8.11 7.05
C HIS A 175 -4.02 -8.47 6.34
N TRP A 176 -4.00 -9.59 5.63
CA TRP A 176 -2.81 -10.14 5.00
C TRP A 176 -2.98 -10.22 3.49
N GLU A 177 -2.04 -9.61 2.78
CA GLU A 177 -1.82 -9.71 1.35
C GLU A 177 -0.54 -10.51 1.04
N HIS A 178 -0.66 -11.59 0.28
CA HIS A 178 0.44 -12.41 -0.21
C HIS A 178 0.63 -12.21 -1.72
N PHE A 179 1.81 -11.72 -2.10
CA PHE A 179 2.15 -11.42 -3.48
C PHE A 179 3.03 -12.53 -4.07
N GLY A 180 2.39 -13.42 -4.84
CA GLY A 180 2.99 -14.67 -5.32
C GLY A 180 3.75 -14.61 -6.65
N MET A 181 3.57 -13.56 -7.47
CA MET A 181 4.10 -13.49 -8.85
C MET A 181 5.03 -12.29 -9.07
N ILE A 182 6.34 -12.45 -8.87
CA ILE A 182 7.31 -11.35 -9.08
C ILE A 182 7.77 -11.24 -10.56
N GLU A 183 7.49 -12.23 -11.40
CA GLU A 183 8.03 -12.27 -12.78
C GLU A 183 7.28 -11.39 -13.80
N ASP A 184 6.17 -10.77 -13.43
CA ASP A 184 5.45 -9.81 -14.27
C ASP A 184 5.65 -8.37 -13.72
N PRO A 185 6.37 -7.49 -14.44
CA PRO A 185 6.57 -6.10 -14.02
C PRO A 185 5.26 -5.31 -13.81
N SER A 186 4.16 -5.73 -14.46
CA SER A 186 2.84 -5.12 -14.26
C SER A 186 2.21 -5.55 -12.93
N TYR A 187 2.60 -6.71 -12.39
CA TYR A 187 2.16 -7.22 -11.10
C TYR A 187 2.79 -6.48 -9.92
N GLU A 188 4.06 -6.09 -10.02
CA GLU A 188 4.71 -5.26 -9.00
C GLU A 188 3.97 -3.94 -8.81
N ILE A 189 3.62 -3.26 -9.91
CA ILE A 189 2.84 -2.02 -9.87
C ILE A 189 1.46 -2.24 -9.23
N TYR A 190 0.82 -3.40 -9.47
CA TYR A 190 -0.46 -3.74 -8.85
C TYR A 190 -0.32 -3.98 -7.34
N ALA A 191 0.67 -4.78 -6.91
CA ALA A 191 0.94 -5.06 -5.51
C ALA A 191 1.23 -3.77 -4.74
N GLU A 192 2.07 -2.93 -5.33
CA GLU A 192 2.41 -1.60 -4.81
C GLU A 192 1.18 -0.69 -4.64
N LYS A 193 0.32 -0.61 -5.66
CA LYS A 193 -0.94 0.15 -5.57
C LYS A 193 -1.86 -0.39 -4.48
N LYS A 194 -1.92 -1.73 -4.34
CA LYS A 194 -2.74 -2.37 -3.30
C LYS A 194 -2.23 -1.99 -1.91
N ILE A 195 -0.92 -2.09 -1.69
CA ILE A 195 -0.25 -1.73 -0.43
C ILE A 195 -0.44 -0.24 -0.11
N GLN A 196 -0.15 0.64 -1.07
CA GLN A 196 -0.29 2.08 -0.87
C GLN A 196 -1.73 2.45 -0.50
N TRP A 197 -2.70 1.80 -1.14
CA TRP A 197 -4.09 1.97 -0.80
C TRP A 197 -4.38 1.64 0.67
N TYR A 198 -3.87 0.54 1.23
CA TYR A 198 -4.03 0.24 2.66
C TYR A 198 -3.42 1.34 3.55
N ILE A 199 -2.20 1.77 3.23
CA ILE A 199 -1.48 2.82 3.98
C ILE A 199 -2.25 4.13 3.97
N ASP A 200 -2.71 4.58 2.79
CA ASP A 200 -3.51 5.81 2.63
C ASP A 200 -4.82 5.74 3.43
N HIS A 201 -5.33 4.54 3.68
CA HIS A 201 -6.54 4.32 4.45
C HIS A 201 -6.28 4.07 5.95
N GLY A 202 -5.04 4.26 6.42
CA GLY A 202 -4.69 4.27 7.85
C GLY A 202 -4.17 2.94 8.38
N TYR A 203 -3.90 1.97 7.50
CA TYR A 203 -3.28 0.72 7.91
C TYR A 203 -1.77 0.90 8.05
N ARG A 204 -1.22 0.30 9.12
CA ARG A 204 0.22 0.22 9.37
C ARG A 204 0.67 -1.22 9.29
N PHE A 205 1.89 -1.43 8.84
CA PHE A 205 2.54 -2.74 8.80
C PHE A 205 2.67 -3.35 10.20
N ILE A 206 2.50 -4.67 10.30
CA ILE A 206 2.61 -5.42 11.56
C ILE A 206 3.99 -5.27 12.20
N GLU A 207 5.05 -5.16 11.40
CA GLU A 207 6.43 -4.91 11.82
C GLU A 207 6.57 -3.61 12.63
N ASN A 208 5.66 -2.66 12.40
CA ASN A 208 5.61 -1.37 13.09
C ASN A 208 4.47 -1.30 14.12
N GLY A 209 4.03 -2.45 14.66
CA GLY A 209 2.90 -2.55 15.60
C GLY A 209 1.53 -2.29 14.96
N GLY A 210 1.44 -2.40 13.63
CA GLY A 210 0.21 -2.24 12.88
C GLY A 210 -0.58 -3.54 12.69
N ARG A 211 -1.55 -3.49 11.77
CA ARG A 211 -2.51 -4.59 11.52
C ARG A 211 -2.52 -5.06 10.06
N PHE A 212 -1.58 -4.58 9.26
CA PHE A 212 -1.43 -4.93 7.85
C PHE A 212 -0.22 -5.82 7.65
N ILE A 213 -0.43 -6.97 7.03
CA ILE A 213 0.58 -7.99 6.80
C ILE A 213 0.78 -8.07 5.29
N VAL A 214 2.05 -8.05 4.87
CA VAL A 214 2.42 -8.18 3.48
C VAL A 214 3.55 -9.19 3.38
N THR A 215 3.38 -10.19 2.51
CA THR A 215 4.47 -11.10 2.15
C THR A 215 4.65 -11.16 0.65
N TYR A 216 5.88 -11.38 0.21
CA TYR A 216 6.23 -11.58 -1.19
C TYR A 216 6.85 -12.96 -1.33
N TYR A 217 6.37 -13.73 -2.29
CA TYR A 217 7.00 -15.00 -2.59
C TYR A 217 8.35 -14.79 -3.25
N ARG A 218 9.41 -15.34 -2.66
CA ARG A 218 10.75 -15.39 -3.26
C ARG A 218 11.20 -16.83 -3.52
N ASN A 219 11.02 -17.66 -2.51
CA ASN A 219 11.19 -19.11 -2.53
C ASN A 219 10.48 -19.66 -1.29
N ASP A 220 10.32 -20.99 -1.24
CA ASP A 220 9.61 -21.67 -0.15
C ASP A 220 10.22 -21.39 1.22
N THR A 221 11.55 -21.41 1.34
CA THR A 221 12.23 -21.15 2.62
C THR A 221 11.90 -19.76 3.16
N VAL A 222 12.00 -18.72 2.32
CA VAL A 222 11.67 -17.35 2.71
C VAL A 222 10.19 -17.21 3.05
N LEU A 223 9.30 -17.86 2.30
CA LEU A 223 7.88 -17.87 2.60
C LEU A 223 7.61 -18.48 3.97
N HIS A 224 8.19 -19.64 4.26
CA HIS A 224 8.02 -20.33 5.54
C HIS A 224 8.51 -19.45 6.70
N ASP A 225 9.70 -18.87 6.57
CA ASP A 225 10.27 -17.98 7.59
C ASP A 225 9.40 -16.73 7.83
N ASP A 226 8.88 -16.12 6.76
CA ASP A 226 7.97 -14.98 6.85
C ASP A 226 6.67 -15.33 7.57
N VAL A 227 6.06 -16.49 7.24
CA VAL A 227 4.83 -16.97 7.90
C VAL A 227 5.07 -17.18 9.39
N GLU A 228 6.14 -17.89 9.77
CA GLU A 228 6.47 -18.11 11.19
C GLU A 228 6.72 -16.79 11.94
N ARG A 229 7.43 -15.84 11.31
CA ARG A 229 7.67 -14.52 11.87
C ARG A 229 6.37 -13.75 12.09
N ILE A 230 5.46 -13.75 11.11
CA ILE A 230 4.17 -13.07 11.19
C ILE A 230 3.31 -13.66 12.31
N LEU A 231 3.23 -14.98 12.40
CA LEU A 231 2.46 -15.66 13.44
C LEU A 231 2.97 -15.31 14.84
N LYS A 232 4.29 -15.21 15.02
CA LYS A 232 4.90 -14.70 16.27
C LYS A 232 4.48 -13.25 16.53
N LEU A 233 4.54 -12.37 15.54
CA LEU A 233 4.17 -10.96 15.69
C LEU A 233 2.68 -10.76 16.03
N ILE A 234 1.79 -11.59 15.49
CA ILE A 234 0.35 -11.56 15.83
C ILE A 234 0.15 -11.93 17.31
N LYS A 235 0.88 -12.93 17.81
CA LYS A 235 0.77 -13.39 19.20
C LYS A 235 1.46 -12.47 20.22
N LEU A 236 2.50 -11.74 19.81
CA LEU A 236 3.28 -10.83 20.67
C LEU A 236 2.67 -9.43 20.83
N ASN A 237 1.74 -9.03 19.95
CA ASN A 237 1.04 -7.75 20.02
C ASN A 237 -0.42 -7.95 20.47
N PRO A 238 -0.68 -8.18 21.77
CA PRO A 238 -2.04 -8.27 22.30
C PRO A 238 -2.78 -6.93 22.23
#